data_AF-A0A821JVL3-F1
#
_entry.id   AF-A0A821JVL3-F1
#
_cell.length_a   1.000
_cell.length_b   1.000
_cell.length_c   1.000
_cell.angle_alpha   90.00
_cell.angle_beta   90.00
_cell.angle_gamma   90.00
#
_symmetry.space_group_name_H-M   'P 1'
#
loop_
_entity.id
_entity.type
_entity.pdbx_description
1 polymer ?
#
loop_
_entity_poly.entity_id
_entity_poly.type
_entity_poly.pdbx_seq_one_letter_code
_entity_poly.pdbx_strand_id
1 'polypeptide(L)'
;LHKALMKLQIDQIESFDAWLFQTEQRISTDLDLVEPNLSDIERQHQQLAQLQDELFSQQAITESLQNMIIIIDDSVSDEENSPSKYTASEIETKLLSLSERWANICNFVHNRWQQLQEVKIEFEQIELNRIKADEWLTSKEEEMGKIKTETNTTDTEILLQQVRSIQVIKKKEKILLIRL
;
A
#
# COMPACT_ATOMS: atom_id res chain seq x y z
N LEU A 1 -34.86 -4.60 -31.47
CA LEU A 1 -34.62 -4.45 -30.01
C LEU A 1 -33.47 -5.36 -29.54
N HIS A 2 -33.58 -6.69 -29.71
CA HIS A 2 -32.55 -7.67 -29.29
C HIS A 2 -31.12 -7.36 -29.80
N LYS A 3 -30.95 -7.09 -31.11
CA LYS A 3 -29.64 -6.76 -31.71
C LYS A 3 -28.99 -5.50 -31.13
N ALA A 4 -29.79 -4.50 -30.75
CA ALA A 4 -29.28 -3.25 -30.17
C ALA A 4 -28.85 -3.45 -28.71
N LEU A 5 -29.60 -4.26 -27.96
CA LEU A 5 -29.24 -4.65 -26.59
C LEU A 5 -27.95 -5.48 -26.56
N MET A 6 -27.84 -6.47 -27.45
CA MET A 6 -26.65 -7.33 -27.54
C MET A 6 -25.41 -6.54 -27.93
N LYS A 7 -25.54 -5.56 -28.84
CA LYS A 7 -24.43 -4.66 -29.19
C LYS A 7 -23.97 -3.83 -27.99
N LEU A 8 -24.90 -3.23 -27.24
CA LEU A 8 -24.58 -2.44 -26.05
C LEU A 8 -23.86 -3.28 -24.99
N GLN A 9 -24.30 -4.52 -24.78
CA GLN A 9 -23.66 -5.45 -23.85
C GLN A 9 -22.23 -5.83 -24.29
N ILE A 10 -22.02 -6.10 -25.57
CA ILE A 10 -20.68 -6.38 -26.12
C ILE A 10 -19.76 -5.15 -25.96
N ASP A 11 -20.27 -3.95 -26.25
CA ASP A 11 -19.51 -2.70 -26.10
C ASP A 11 -19.10 -2.47 -24.63
N GLN A 12 -19.96 -2.80 -23.65
CA GLN A 12 -19.63 -2.73 -22.22
C GLN A 12 -18.54 -3.74 -21.83
N ILE A 13 -18.63 -4.97 -22.32
CA ILE A 13 -17.63 -6.02 -22.09
C ILE A 13 -16.27 -5.59 -22.65
N GLU A 14 -16.22 -5.09 -23.89
CA GLU A 14 -14.97 -4.64 -24.52
C GLU A 14 -14.37 -3.42 -23.82
N SER A 15 -15.21 -2.47 -23.39
CA SER A 15 -14.76 -1.30 -22.63
C SER A 15 -14.15 -1.70 -21.27
N PHE A 16 -14.79 -2.63 -20.55
CA PHE A 16 -14.29 -3.09 -19.25
C PHE A 16 -13.02 -3.91 -19.39
N ASP A 17 -12.94 -4.76 -20.42
CA ASP A 17 -11.74 -5.54 -20.76
C ASP A 17 -10.53 -4.65 -21.05
N ALA A 18 -10.73 -3.58 -21.83
CA ALA A 18 -9.68 -2.60 -22.13
C ALA A 18 -9.23 -1.84 -20.88
N TRP A 19 -10.18 -1.49 -19.99
CA TRP A 19 -9.85 -0.83 -18.73
C TRP A 19 -9.07 -1.76 -17.78
N LEU A 20 -9.47 -3.02 -17.65
CA LEU A 20 -8.75 -4.02 -16.87
C LEU A 20 -7.31 -4.19 -17.38
N PHE A 21 -7.13 -4.29 -18.70
CA PHE A 21 -5.80 -4.44 -19.31
C PHE A 21 -4.88 -3.26 -18.99
N GLN A 22 -5.38 -2.02 -19.12
CA GLN A 22 -4.60 -0.83 -18.79
C GLN A 22 -4.26 -0.78 -17.29
N THR A 23 -5.19 -1.20 -16.45
CA THR A 23 -5.01 -1.25 -14.99
C THR A 23 -3.96 -2.28 -14.60
N GLU A 24 -4.01 -3.48 -15.18
CA GLU A 24 -3.02 -4.55 -14.95
C GLU A 24 -1.62 -4.11 -15.37
N GLN A 25 -1.48 -3.44 -16.52
CA GLN A 25 -0.21 -2.90 -16.97
C GLN A 25 0.34 -1.84 -16.01
N ARG A 26 -0.53 -0.95 -15.52
CA ARG A 26 -0.16 0.09 -14.54
C ARG A 26 0.28 -0.52 -13.21
N ILE A 27 -0.42 -1.55 -12.75
CA ILE A 27 -0.03 -2.32 -11.55
C ILE A 27 1.38 -2.91 -11.72
N SER A 28 1.62 -3.60 -12.84
CA SER A 28 2.91 -4.25 -13.10
C SER A 28 4.07 -3.26 -13.24
N THR A 29 3.82 -2.06 -13.76
CA THR A 29 4.88 -1.07 -14.05
C THR A 29 5.20 -0.20 -12.83
N ASP A 30 4.16 0.28 -12.12
CA ASP A 30 4.31 1.37 -11.15
C ASP A 30 4.15 0.91 -9.70
N LEU A 31 3.37 -0.15 -9.45
CA LEU A 31 2.95 -0.55 -8.11
C LEU A 31 3.65 -1.82 -7.58
N ASP A 32 4.18 -2.65 -8.47
CA ASP A 32 4.87 -3.90 -8.11
C ASP A 32 6.37 -3.70 -7.78
N LEU A 33 6.99 -2.62 -8.27
CA LEU A 33 8.38 -2.27 -7.97
C LEU A 33 8.48 -1.52 -6.63
N VAL A 34 9.06 -2.17 -5.62
CA VAL A 34 9.32 -1.56 -4.31
C VAL A 34 10.73 -0.99 -4.29
N GLU A 35 10.88 0.30 -4.54
CA GLU A 35 12.11 1.02 -4.19
C GLU A 35 11.99 1.61 -2.76
N PRO A 36 12.99 1.41 -1.89
CA PRO A 36 12.92 1.74 -0.46
C PRO A 36 13.13 3.24 -0.17
N ASN A 37 12.56 4.12 -0.97
CA ASN A 37 12.66 5.57 -0.78
C ASN A 37 11.29 6.16 -0.39
N LEU A 38 11.29 7.07 0.58
CA LEU A 38 10.09 7.71 1.11
C LEU A 38 9.26 8.41 0.03
N SER A 39 9.92 9.04 -0.95
CA SER A 39 9.24 9.70 -2.07
C SER A 39 8.51 8.71 -2.98
N ASP A 40 9.04 7.50 -3.15
CA ASP A 40 8.42 6.45 -3.95
C ASP A 40 7.23 5.82 -3.23
N ILE A 41 7.31 5.69 -1.90
CA ILE A 41 6.17 5.26 -1.06
C ILE A 41 5.01 6.26 -1.15
N GLU A 42 5.30 7.56 -1.08
CA GLU A 42 4.26 8.61 -1.14
C GLU A 42 3.60 8.66 -2.54
N ARG A 43 4.40 8.53 -3.60
CA ARG A 43 3.88 8.38 -4.97
C ARG A 43 2.98 7.16 -5.10
N GLN A 44 3.41 6.01 -4.58
CA GLN A 44 2.63 4.77 -4.64
C GLN A 44 1.33 4.87 -3.84
N HIS A 45 1.34 5.54 -2.68
CA HIS A 45 0.13 5.81 -1.92
C HIS A 45 -0.88 6.62 -2.74
N GLN A 46 -0.43 7.68 -3.43
CA GLN A 46 -1.30 8.48 -4.30
C GLN A 46 -1.86 7.65 -5.47
N GLN A 47 -1.01 6.87 -6.15
CA GLN A 47 -1.43 6.00 -7.24
C GLN A 47 -2.42 4.92 -6.79
N LEU A 48 -2.22 4.34 -5.60
CA LEU A 48 -3.10 3.33 -5.03
C LEU A 48 -4.45 3.92 -4.62
N ALA A 49 -4.47 5.14 -4.07
CA ALA A 49 -5.70 5.88 -3.77
C ALA A 49 -6.49 6.19 -5.05
N GLN A 50 -5.82 6.67 -6.09
CA GLN A 50 -6.45 6.89 -7.39
C GLN A 50 -7.04 5.59 -7.96
N LEU A 51 -6.29 4.49 -7.92
CA LEU A 51 -6.79 3.20 -8.40
C LEU A 51 -8.01 2.73 -7.60
N GLN A 52 -8.05 2.98 -6.30
CA GLN A 52 -9.21 2.68 -5.47
C GLN A 52 -10.45 3.48 -5.88
N ASP A 53 -10.31 4.78 -6.17
CA ASP A 53 -11.41 5.61 -6.67
C ASP A 53 -11.90 5.17 -8.05
N GLU A 54 -10.97 4.76 -8.92
CA GLU A 54 -11.30 4.18 -10.22
C GLU A 54 -12.07 2.87 -10.07
N LEU A 55 -11.67 1.99 -9.14
CA LEU A 55 -12.40 0.75 -8.82
C LEU A 55 -13.84 1.05 -8.34
N PHE A 56 -14.03 2.02 -7.44
CA PHE A 56 -15.38 2.41 -7.02
C PHE A 56 -16.23 2.92 -8.20
N SER A 57 -15.61 3.63 -9.15
CA SER A 57 -16.30 4.12 -10.34
C SER A 57 -16.70 3.01 -11.31
N GLN A 58 -15.92 1.92 -11.38
CA GLN A 58 -16.23 0.76 -12.21
C GLN A 58 -17.24 -0.20 -11.57
N GLN A 59 -17.60 -0.03 -10.30
CA GLN A 59 -18.53 -0.92 -9.59
C GLN A 59 -19.87 -1.06 -10.33
N ALA A 60 -20.44 0.03 -10.83
CA ALA A 60 -21.71 0.00 -11.56
C ALA A 60 -21.63 -0.81 -12.88
N ILE A 61 -20.46 -0.81 -13.53
CA ILE A 61 -20.22 -1.61 -14.74
C ILE A 61 -20.08 -3.08 -14.37
N THR A 62 -19.35 -3.41 -13.30
CA THR A 62 -19.24 -4.77 -12.77
C THR A 62 -20.60 -5.34 -12.37
N GLU A 63 -21.44 -4.55 -11.69
CA GLU A 63 -22.81 -4.93 -11.32
C GLU A 63 -23.70 -5.14 -12.57
N SER A 64 -23.54 -4.32 -13.60
CA SER A 64 -24.24 -4.48 -14.88
C SER A 64 -23.81 -5.76 -15.61
N LEU A 65 -22.52 -6.09 -15.60
CA LEU A 65 -21.98 -7.29 -16.23
C LEU A 65 -22.36 -8.56 -15.47
N GLN A 66 -22.40 -8.54 -14.13
CA GLN A 66 -22.85 -9.67 -13.32
C GLN A 66 -24.34 -9.99 -13.52
N ASN A 67 -25.16 -8.96 -13.73
CA ASN A 67 -26.59 -9.11 -13.99
C ASN A 67 -26.92 -9.30 -15.48
N MET A 68 -25.91 -9.44 -16.34
CA MET A 68 -26.11 -9.62 -17.77
C MET A 68 -26.76 -10.98 -18.06
N ILE A 69 -27.99 -10.94 -18.59
CA ILE A 69 -28.70 -12.13 -19.05
C ILE A 69 -28.24 -12.45 -20.47
N ILE A 70 -27.57 -13.58 -20.65
CA ILE A 70 -27.21 -14.12 -21.96
C ILE A 70 -28.42 -14.91 -22.49
N ILE A 71 -29.07 -14.41 -23.53
CA ILE A 71 -30.17 -15.13 -24.19
C ILE A 71 -29.56 -16.10 -25.20
N ILE A 72 -29.71 -17.40 -24.94
CA ILE A 72 -29.37 -18.47 -25.87
C ILE A 72 -30.52 -18.57 -26.87
N ASP A 73 -30.27 -18.23 -28.13
CA ASP A 73 -31.24 -18.51 -29.18
C ASP A 73 -31.06 -19.95 -29.67
N ASP A 74 -31.76 -20.89 -29.03
CA ASP A 74 -31.81 -22.30 -29.44
C ASP A 74 -32.40 -22.51 -30.86
N SER A 75 -32.89 -21.44 -31.51
CA SER A 75 -33.44 -21.50 -32.86
C SER A 75 -32.46 -21.14 -33.99
N VAL A 76 -31.23 -20.73 -33.65
CA VAL A 76 -30.20 -20.39 -34.65
C VAL A 76 -29.13 -21.48 -34.66
N SER A 77 -29.50 -22.65 -35.16
CA SER A 77 -28.56 -23.68 -35.63
C SER A 77 -27.93 -23.32 -36.99
N ASP A 78 -28.18 -22.10 -37.49
CA ASP A 78 -27.61 -21.57 -38.72
C ASP A 78 -26.60 -20.48 -38.37
N GLU A 79 -25.33 -20.87 -38.30
CA GLU A 79 -24.16 -20.02 -38.03
C GLU A 79 -24.01 -18.81 -38.99
N GLU A 80 -24.81 -18.73 -40.05
CA GLU A 80 -24.64 -17.73 -41.12
C GLU A 80 -25.39 -16.40 -40.92
N ASN A 81 -26.28 -16.27 -39.94
CA ASN A 81 -27.10 -15.04 -39.80
C ASN A 81 -27.07 -14.36 -38.42
N SER A 82 -26.24 -14.82 -37.47
CA SER A 82 -26.04 -14.04 -36.23
C SER A 82 -25.11 -12.84 -36.50
N PRO A 83 -25.57 -11.60 -36.33
CA PRO A 83 -24.73 -10.41 -36.50
C PRO A 83 -23.78 -10.16 -35.31
N SER A 84 -23.68 -11.10 -34.36
CA SER A 84 -22.83 -10.98 -33.19
C SER A 84 -21.46 -11.59 -33.45
N LYS A 85 -20.41 -10.81 -33.18
CA LYS A 85 -18.99 -11.22 -33.23
C LYS A 85 -18.65 -12.41 -32.32
N TYR A 86 -19.54 -12.75 -31.39
CA TYR A 86 -19.37 -13.78 -30.37
C TYR A 86 -20.61 -14.67 -30.27
N THR A 87 -20.38 -15.95 -30.00
CA THR A 87 -21.39 -16.92 -29.58
C THR A 87 -21.74 -16.74 -28.10
N ALA A 88 -22.88 -17.26 -27.66
CA ALA A 88 -23.31 -17.16 -26.26
C ALA A 88 -22.29 -17.77 -25.27
N SER A 89 -21.68 -18.90 -25.64
CA SER A 89 -20.66 -19.57 -24.82
C SER A 89 -19.34 -18.78 -24.72
N GLU A 90 -18.95 -18.07 -25.79
CA GLU A 90 -17.78 -17.19 -25.76
C GLU A 90 -18.00 -15.96 -24.87
N ILE A 91 -19.23 -15.42 -24.84
CA ILE A 91 -19.59 -14.30 -23.95
C ILE A 91 -19.52 -14.73 -22.49
N GLU A 92 -20.06 -15.90 -22.14
CA GLU A 92 -20.00 -16.44 -20.77
C GLU A 92 -18.54 -16.64 -20.32
N THR A 93 -17.73 -17.28 -21.16
CA THR A 93 -16.29 -17.48 -20.89
C THR A 93 -15.57 -16.15 -20.68
N LYS A 94 -15.88 -15.14 -21.51
CA LYS A 94 -15.29 -13.80 -21.39
C LYS A 94 -15.71 -13.11 -20.09
N LEU A 95 -16.99 -13.17 -19.70
CA LEU A 95 -17.46 -12.60 -18.43
C LEU A 95 -16.78 -13.25 -17.22
N LEU A 96 -16.62 -14.58 -17.23
CA LEU A 96 -15.90 -15.29 -16.17
C LEU A 96 -14.45 -14.80 -16.06
N SER A 97 -13.73 -14.71 -17.19
CA SER A 97 -12.35 -14.19 -17.21
C SER A 97 -12.25 -12.75 -16.69
N LEU A 98 -13.18 -11.87 -17.07
CA LEU A 98 -13.22 -10.49 -16.59
C LEU A 98 -13.49 -10.43 -15.08
N SER A 99 -14.37 -11.30 -14.57
CA SER A 99 -14.67 -11.36 -13.14
C SER A 99 -13.46 -11.81 -12.29
N GLU A 100 -12.69 -12.78 -12.79
CA GLU A 100 -11.46 -13.23 -12.13
C GLU A 100 -10.40 -12.13 -12.12
N ARG A 101 -10.16 -11.47 -13.27
CA ARG A 101 -9.20 -10.36 -13.37
C ARG A 101 -9.56 -9.19 -12.47
N TRP A 102 -10.84 -8.83 -12.42
CA TRP A 102 -11.34 -7.82 -11.49
C TRP A 102 -11.06 -8.19 -10.04
N ALA A 103 -11.40 -9.43 -9.64
CA ALA A 103 -11.14 -9.90 -8.28
C ALA A 103 -9.65 -9.85 -7.93
N ASN A 104 -8.77 -10.20 -8.87
CA ASN A 104 -7.32 -10.11 -8.69
C ASN A 104 -6.86 -8.66 -8.45
N ILE A 105 -7.38 -7.69 -9.20
CA ILE A 105 -7.06 -6.27 -8.99
C ILE A 105 -7.56 -5.79 -7.63
N CYS A 106 -8.80 -6.13 -7.24
CA CYS A 106 -9.33 -5.80 -5.92
C CYS A 106 -8.46 -6.36 -4.78
N ASN A 107 -8.05 -7.62 -4.90
CA ASN A 107 -7.16 -8.27 -3.93
C ASN A 107 -5.78 -7.60 -3.89
N PHE A 108 -5.22 -7.25 -5.06
CA PHE A 108 -3.96 -6.51 -5.14
C PHE A 108 -4.04 -5.18 -4.38
N VAL A 109 -5.08 -4.39 -4.66
CA VAL A 109 -5.27 -3.09 -4.00
C VAL A 109 -5.41 -3.24 -2.48
N HIS A 110 -6.20 -4.22 -2.03
CA HIS A 110 -6.37 -4.51 -0.61
C HIS A 110 -5.05 -4.89 0.06
N ASN A 111 -4.31 -5.84 -0.52
CA ASN A 111 -3.03 -6.31 0.02
C ASN A 111 -2.00 -5.19 0.06
N ARG A 112 -1.96 -4.33 -0.98
CA ARG A 112 -1.02 -3.21 -1.02
C ARG A 112 -1.33 -2.16 0.03
N TRP A 113 -2.61 -1.88 0.26
CA TRP A 113 -3.03 -1.00 1.36
C TRP A 113 -2.62 -1.54 2.72
N GLN A 114 -2.78 -2.85 2.94
CA GLN A 114 -2.37 -3.48 4.19
C GLN A 114 -0.85 -3.34 4.42
N GLN A 115 -0.03 -3.63 3.41
CA GLN A 115 1.43 -3.45 3.49
C GLN A 115 1.82 -2.01 3.85
N LEU A 116 1.19 -1.01 3.23
CA LEU A 116 1.45 0.39 3.55
C LEU A 116 1.08 0.74 5.01
N GLN A 117 0.02 0.16 5.56
CA GLN A 117 -0.32 0.35 6.97
C GLN A 117 0.70 -0.30 7.91
N GLU A 118 1.21 -1.50 7.57
CA GLU A 118 2.25 -2.17 8.33
C GLU A 118 3.53 -1.32 8.39
N VAL A 119 3.99 -0.81 7.24
CA VAL A 119 5.15 0.09 7.15
C VAL A 119 4.93 1.37 7.95
N LYS A 120 3.72 1.94 7.91
CA LYS A 120 3.38 3.14 8.67
C LYS A 120 3.52 2.91 10.18
N ILE A 121 3.01 1.78 10.69
CA ILE A 121 3.11 1.43 12.11
C ILE A 121 4.58 1.30 12.54
N GLU A 122 5.41 0.64 11.71
CA GLU A 122 6.84 0.54 11.97
C GLU A 122 7.52 1.92 12.01
N PHE A 123 7.18 2.80 11.06
CA PHE A 123 7.70 4.16 11.02
C PHE A 123 7.32 4.97 12.27
N GLU A 124 6.06 4.89 12.71
CA GLU A 124 5.61 5.53 13.95
C GLU A 124 6.37 5.02 15.18
N GLN A 125 6.68 3.72 15.22
CA GLN A 125 7.48 3.14 16.31
C GLN A 125 8.95 3.60 16.30
N ILE A 126 9.53 3.74 15.11
CA ILE A 126 10.88 4.31 14.94
C ILE A 126 10.90 5.76 15.40
N GLU A 127 9.90 6.55 15.01
CA GLU A 127 9.78 7.96 15.39
C GLU A 127 9.70 8.12 16.92
N LEU A 128 8.88 7.31 17.58
CA LEU A 128 8.79 7.29 19.05
C LEU A 128 10.12 6.93 19.70
N ASN A 129 10.86 5.97 19.13
CA ASN A 129 12.18 5.60 19.64
C ASN A 129 13.21 6.71 19.44
N ARG A 130 13.15 7.44 18.31
CA ARG A 130 14.00 8.60 18.07
C ARG A 130 13.76 9.69 19.11
N ILE A 131 12.49 10.05 19.36
CA ILE A 131 12.13 11.06 20.36
C ILE A 131 12.67 10.68 21.75
N LYS A 132 12.50 9.42 22.17
CA LYS A 132 13.05 8.94 23.46
C LYS A 132 14.57 9.02 23.52
N ALA A 133 15.25 8.72 22.41
CA ALA A 133 16.71 8.82 22.32
C ALA A 133 17.15 10.28 22.42
N ASP A 134 16.46 11.20 21.74
CA ASP A 134 16.74 12.64 21.79
C ASP A 134 16.54 13.21 23.20
N GLU A 135 15.45 12.84 23.89
CA GLU A 135 15.21 13.23 25.28
C GLU A 135 16.29 12.69 26.23
N TRP A 136 16.68 11.43 26.05
CA TRP A 136 17.73 10.81 26.85
C TRP A 136 19.09 11.47 26.62
N LEU A 137 19.45 11.75 25.37
CA LEU A 137 20.68 12.45 25.00
C LEU A 137 20.70 13.85 25.61
N THR A 138 19.62 14.60 25.45
CA THR A 138 19.49 15.96 26.02
C THR A 138 19.68 15.93 27.54
N SER A 139 19.04 14.98 28.23
CA SER A 139 19.21 14.81 29.69
C SER A 139 20.66 14.50 30.08
N LYS A 140 21.37 13.71 29.28
CA LYS A 140 22.79 13.39 29.51
C LYS A 140 23.72 14.54 29.22
N GLU A 141 23.44 15.33 28.20
CA GLU A 141 24.16 16.57 27.90
C GLU A 141 24.00 17.58 29.04
N GLU A 142 22.79 17.73 29.60
CA GLU A 142 22.56 18.58 30.77
C GLU A 142 23.29 18.09 32.03
N GLU A 143 23.25 16.78 32.32
CA GLU A 143 23.97 16.18 33.45
C GLU A 143 25.49 16.42 33.32
N MET A 144 26.04 16.24 32.11
CA MET A 144 27.43 16.52 31.82
C MET A 144 27.77 18.02 31.90
N GLY A 145 26.86 18.88 31.47
CA GLY A 145 26.97 20.33 31.59
C GLY A 145 27.12 20.78 33.04
N LYS A 146 26.28 20.25 33.94
CA LYS A 146 26.35 20.55 35.39
C LYS A 146 27.70 20.15 35.99
N ILE A 147 28.18 18.94 35.68
CA ILE A 147 29.50 18.46 36.14
C ILE A 147 30.62 19.38 35.63
N LYS A 148 30.55 19.85 34.38
CA LYS A 148 31.53 20.79 33.80
C LYS A 148 31.51 22.16 34.47
N THR A 149 30.34 22.67 34.86
CA THR A 149 30.25 23.95 35.58
C THR A 149 30.72 23.85 37.02
N GLU A 150 30.48 22.71 37.67
CA GLU A 150 30.93 22.43 39.05
C GLU A 150 32.44 22.10 39.12
N THR A 151 33.07 21.63 38.03
CA THR A 151 34.54 21.35 37.98
C THR A 151 35.39 22.61 37.94
N ASN A 152 34.80 23.80 37.79
CA ASN A 152 35.51 25.08 37.85
C ASN A 152 35.89 25.49 39.30
N THR A 153 35.70 24.60 40.27
CA THR A 153 36.09 24.76 41.67
C THR A 153 37.43 24.07 41.96
N THR A 154 38.31 24.69 42.75
CA THR A 154 39.62 24.11 43.14
C THR A 154 39.51 23.07 44.26
N ASP A 155 38.30 22.62 44.60
CA ASP A 155 38.05 21.74 45.73
C ASP A 155 38.21 20.25 45.35
N THR A 156 39.27 19.64 45.87
CA THR A 156 39.69 18.27 45.56
C THR A 156 38.62 17.21 45.88
N GLU A 157 37.78 17.47 46.88
CA GLU A 157 36.72 16.54 47.31
C GLU A 157 35.55 16.53 46.32
N ILE A 158 35.22 17.70 45.75
CA ILE A 158 34.22 17.86 44.68
C ILE A 158 34.69 17.13 43.41
N LEU A 159 35.96 17.29 43.04
CA LEU A 159 36.55 16.62 41.88
C LEU A 159 36.50 15.08 42.00
N LEU A 160 36.79 14.53 43.19
CA LEU A 160 36.73 13.09 43.45
C LEU A 160 35.29 12.54 43.40
N GLN A 161 34.32 13.28 43.93
CA GLN A 161 32.92 12.89 43.88
C GLN A 161 32.39 12.87 42.44
N GLN A 162 32.82 13.81 41.61
CA GLN A 162 32.44 13.88 40.19
C GLN A 162 33.04 12.76 39.34
N VAL A 163 34.31 12.40 39.56
CA VAL A 163 34.92 11.24 38.88
C VAL A 163 34.11 9.97 39.13
N ARG A 164 33.60 9.77 40.36
CA ARG A 164 32.73 8.63 40.67
C ARG A 164 31.40 8.71 39.92
N SER A 165 30.76 9.88 39.87
CA SER A 165 29.50 10.09 39.13
C SER A 165 29.66 9.77 37.64
N ILE A 166 30.73 10.27 37.00
CA ILE A 166 31.04 9.97 35.59
C ILE A 166 31.25 8.47 35.37
N GLN A 167 31.95 7.78 36.27
CA GLN A 167 32.14 6.33 36.16
C GLN A 167 30.81 5.55 36.26
N VAL A 168 29.88 5.98 37.11
CA VAL A 168 28.55 5.37 37.22
C VAL A 168 27.75 5.57 35.94
N ILE A 169 27.78 6.76 35.36
CA ILE A 169 27.09 7.07 34.09
C ILE A 169 27.66 6.20 32.96
N LYS A 170 28.98 6.15 32.79
CA LYS A 170 29.65 5.29 31.79
C LYS A 170 29.29 3.81 31.95
N LYS A 171 29.17 3.33 33.19
CA LYS A 171 28.83 1.92 33.46
C LYS A 171 27.37 1.61 33.08
N LYS A 172 26.45 2.54 33.32
CA LYS A 172 25.03 2.41 32.92
C LYS A 172 24.86 2.46 31.40
N GLU A 173 25.56 3.36 30.73
CA GLU A 173 25.56 3.49 29.27
C GLU A 173 26.04 2.20 28.58
N LYS A 174 27.12 1.60 29.11
CA LYS A 174 27.65 0.32 28.62
C LYS A 174 26.68 -0.85 28.80
N ILE A 175 25.83 -0.83 29.83
CA ILE A 175 24.82 -1.86 30.08
C ILE A 175 23.63 -1.73 29.12
N LEU A 176 23.24 -0.49 28.78
CA LEU A 176 22.16 -0.24 27.82
C LEU A 176 22.55 -0.66 26.39
N LEU A 177 23.80 -0.40 25.98
CA LEU A 177 24.33 -0.83 24.68
C LEU A 177 24.48 -2.35 24.51
N ILE A 178 24.46 -3.14 25.58
CA ILE A 178 24.51 -4.62 25.53
C ILE A 178 23.11 -5.24 25.47
N ARG A 179 22.06 -4.45 25.80
CA ARG A 179 20.67 -4.92 25.86
C ARG A 179 19.83 -4.53 24.64
N LEU A 180 20.38 -3.71 23.74
CA LEU A 180 19.89 -3.47 22.39
C LEU A 180 20.62 -4.41 21.42
#